data_AF-A0A6G2JQA5-F1
#
_entry.id   AF-A0A6G2JQA5-F1
#
_cell.length_a   1.000
_cell.length_b   1.000
_cell.length_c   1.000
_cell.angle_alpha   90.00
_cell.angle_beta   90.00
_cell.angle_gamma   90.00
#
_symmetry.space_group_name_H-M   'P 1'
#
loop_
_entity.id
_entity.type
_entity.pdbx_description
1 polymer ?
#
loop_
_entity_poly.entity_id
_entity_poly.type
_entity_poly.pdbx_seq_one_letter_code
_entity_poly.pdbx_strand_id
1 'polypeptide(L)'
;MGLIEFIINIYMLAFGLRLFMPAASPFSENPIQRGLYTATEPVLRPIRQVIMRGEPRFDWSPVFAIIALVIVRGFLVTAVMGVPLPTSLAAGMLDVFDFVVRVLAILFLGAFFISIESPFAFSQSGHMMHNIAHFFLAPIRRFTGYRIGRPDVSALMGIVLLGVLHGLVLYQAGALVAQAAGAPVDMILESIVYVIDFIFDVLFIVILVRAVLSFFNPDTGNALFQILILFSDPILAPIRRILPSTYGIDFSPLIAILILRFIQVSLLPLLLRI
;
A
#
# COMPACT_ATOMS: atom_id res chain seq x y z
N MET A 1 25.50 -6.61 3.22
CA MET A 1 24.31 -5.95 3.79
C MET A 1 23.29 -5.56 2.73
N GLY A 2 23.64 -4.79 1.68
CA GLY A 2 22.67 -4.33 0.68
C GLY A 2 21.80 -5.42 0.05
N LEU A 3 22.36 -6.60 -0.23
CA LEU A 3 21.59 -7.74 -0.76
C LEU A 3 20.56 -8.29 0.24
N ILE A 4 20.91 -8.38 1.53
CA ILE A 4 20.00 -8.92 2.57
C ILE A 4 18.82 -7.96 2.74
N GLU A 5 19.09 -6.65 2.82
CA GLU A 5 18.06 -5.62 2.91
C GLU A 5 17.15 -5.61 1.69
N PHE A 6 17.74 -5.73 0.49
CA PHE A 6 16.98 -5.85 -0.75
C PHE A 6 16.04 -7.06 -0.75
N ILE A 7 16.55 -8.23 -0.36
CA ILE A 7 15.76 -9.46 -0.25
C ILE A 7 14.63 -9.27 0.76
N ILE A 8 14.94 -8.76 1.96
CA ILE A 8 13.95 -8.47 3.01
C ILE A 8 12.85 -7.56 2.49
N ASN A 9 13.18 -6.45 1.82
CA ASN A 9 12.21 -5.51 1.28
C ASN A 9 11.34 -6.14 0.19
N ILE A 10 11.91 -7.00 -0.66
CA ILE A 10 11.14 -7.77 -1.64
C ILE A 10 10.16 -8.72 -0.94
N TYR A 11 10.60 -9.44 0.09
CA TYR A 11 9.72 -10.35 0.83
C TYR A 11 8.62 -9.59 1.58
N MET A 12 8.93 -8.44 2.18
CA MET A 12 7.94 -7.54 2.79
C MET A 12 6.88 -7.10 1.79
N LEU A 13 7.31 -6.66 0.60
CA LEU A 13 6.41 -6.30 -0.50
C LEU A 13 5.56 -7.50 -0.93
N ALA A 14 6.18 -8.66 -1.13
CA ALA A 14 5.51 -9.87 -1.57
C ALA A 14 4.45 -10.33 -0.56
N PHE A 15 4.76 -10.33 0.73
CA PHE A 15 3.80 -10.63 1.79
C PHE A 15 2.70 -9.57 1.89
N GLY A 16 3.04 -8.29 1.71
CA GLY A 16 2.04 -7.22 1.63
C GLY A 16 1.04 -7.42 0.48
N LEU A 17 1.52 -7.78 -0.71
CA LEU A 17 0.65 -8.13 -1.84
C LEU A 17 -0.22 -9.36 -1.52
N ARG A 18 0.31 -10.35 -0.79
CA ARG A 18 -0.46 -11.53 -0.37
C ARG A 18 -1.61 -11.19 0.58
N LEU A 19 -1.56 -10.11 1.36
CA LEU A 19 -2.67 -9.68 2.21
C LEU A 19 -3.91 -9.30 1.40
N PHE A 20 -3.74 -8.85 0.15
CA PHE A 20 -4.85 -8.49 -0.73
C PHE A 20 -5.31 -9.64 -1.64
N MET A 21 -4.69 -10.82 -1.50
CA MET A 21 -5.01 -12.02 -2.29
C MET A 21 -5.63 -13.10 -1.40
N PRO A 22 -6.88 -13.53 -1.65
CA PRO A 22 -7.51 -14.61 -0.90
C PRO A 22 -6.72 -15.93 -1.03
N ALA A 23 -6.52 -16.66 0.07
CA ALA A 23 -5.82 -17.95 0.06
C ALA A 23 -6.46 -19.04 -0.83
N ALA A 24 -7.73 -18.86 -1.22
CA ALA A 24 -8.53 -19.86 -1.91
C ALA A 24 -9.09 -19.34 -3.25
N SER A 25 -8.29 -18.67 -4.08
CA SER A 25 -8.68 -18.51 -5.49
C SER A 25 -8.29 -19.78 -6.27
N PRO A 26 -9.22 -20.65 -6.67
CA PRO A 26 -8.93 -21.77 -7.59
C PRO A 26 -8.46 -21.32 -8.99
N PHE A 27 -8.32 -20.02 -9.22
CA PHE A 27 -8.06 -19.38 -10.52
C PHE A 27 -6.67 -18.72 -10.64
N SER A 28 -5.58 -19.31 -10.13
CA SER A 28 -4.21 -18.80 -10.42
C SER A 28 -3.64 -19.32 -11.74
N GLU A 29 -4.42 -19.21 -12.83
CA GLU A 29 -3.93 -19.52 -14.18
C GLU A 29 -2.81 -18.56 -14.61
N ASN A 30 -2.71 -17.37 -13.98
CA ASN A 30 -1.70 -16.38 -14.32
C ASN A 30 -0.31 -16.67 -13.69
N PRO A 31 0.78 -16.66 -14.49
CA PRO A 31 2.13 -16.94 -14.02
C PRO A 31 2.66 -15.97 -12.95
N ILE A 32 2.20 -14.71 -12.92
CA ILE A 32 2.66 -13.70 -11.95
C ILE A 32 2.11 -14.00 -10.56
N GLN A 33 0.80 -14.26 -10.46
CA GLN A 33 0.20 -14.67 -9.19
C GLN A 33 0.83 -15.97 -8.71
N ARG A 34 0.94 -16.97 -9.61
CA ARG A 34 1.61 -18.23 -9.28
C ARG A 34 3.03 -18.00 -8.79
N GLY A 35 3.81 -17.14 -9.46
CA GLY A 35 5.15 -16.77 -9.04
C GLY A 35 5.19 -16.16 -7.64
N LEU A 36 4.27 -15.24 -7.34
CA LEU A 36 4.16 -14.63 -6.00
C LEU A 36 3.78 -15.66 -4.93
N TYR A 37 2.82 -16.54 -5.21
CA TYR A 37 2.45 -17.64 -4.32
C TYR A 37 3.64 -18.57 -4.10
N THR A 38 4.27 -19.05 -5.16
CA THR A 38 5.43 -19.95 -5.08
C THR A 38 6.61 -19.32 -4.33
N ALA A 39 6.86 -18.02 -4.51
CA ALA A 39 7.95 -17.33 -3.81
C ALA A 39 7.67 -17.14 -2.31
N THR A 40 6.41 -16.95 -1.92
CA THR A 40 6.02 -16.68 -0.53
C THR A 40 5.67 -17.95 0.25
N GLU A 41 5.23 -19.01 -0.43
CA GLU A 41 4.73 -20.24 0.18
C GLU A 41 5.73 -20.96 1.11
N PRO A 42 7.05 -21.05 0.81
CA PRO A 42 8.01 -21.67 1.71
C PRO A 42 8.01 -21.08 3.12
N VAL A 43 7.73 -19.78 3.23
CA VAL A 43 7.66 -19.06 4.50
C VAL A 43 6.25 -19.11 5.09
N LEU A 44 5.21 -18.96 4.27
CA LEU A 44 3.82 -18.89 4.75
C LEU A 44 3.24 -20.25 5.16
N ARG A 45 3.61 -21.34 4.48
CA ARG A 45 3.08 -22.69 4.74
C ARG A 45 3.25 -23.15 6.20
N PRO A 46 4.45 -23.08 6.83
CA PRO A 46 4.59 -23.48 8.23
C PRO A 46 3.76 -22.59 9.17
N ILE A 47 3.66 -21.29 8.88
CA ILE A 47 2.88 -20.35 9.67
C ILE A 47 1.39 -20.69 9.60
N ARG A 48 0.87 -21.02 8.40
CA ARG A 48 -0.53 -21.44 8.24
C ARG A 48 -0.85 -22.70 9.02
N GLN A 49 0.06 -23.68 9.06
CA GLN A 49 -0.16 -24.91 9.82
C GLN A 49 -0.32 -24.67 11.32
N VAL A 50 0.34 -23.65 11.86
CA VAL A 50 0.26 -23.28 13.27
C VAL A 50 -1.00 -22.45 13.56
N ILE A 51 -1.31 -21.49 12.69
CA ILE A 51 -2.31 -20.45 12.98
C ILE A 51 -3.71 -20.84 12.47
N MET A 52 -3.79 -21.63 11.39
CA MET A 52 -5.05 -21.95 10.71
C MET A 52 -5.42 -23.42 10.91
N ARG A 53 -6.30 -23.66 11.87
CA ARG A 53 -7.08 -24.91 12.00
C ARG A 53 -8.56 -24.57 11.78
N GLY A 54 -9.00 -24.59 10.51
CA GLY A 54 -10.37 -24.23 10.09
C GLY A 54 -10.41 -23.00 9.18
N GLU A 55 -11.31 -23.02 8.18
CA GLU A 55 -11.34 -22.10 7.02
C GLU A 55 -11.54 -20.62 7.39
N PRO A 56 -10.51 -19.76 7.24
CA PRO A 56 -10.66 -18.32 7.37
C PRO A 56 -10.90 -17.69 5.99
N ARG A 57 -11.79 -16.69 5.93
CA ARG A 57 -12.02 -15.86 4.73
C ARG A 57 -10.81 -14.97 4.38
N PHE A 58 -9.84 -14.83 5.30
CA PHE A 58 -8.66 -13.96 5.18
C PHE A 58 -7.39 -14.68 5.66
N ASP A 59 -6.32 -14.61 4.87
CA ASP A 59 -5.03 -15.24 5.20
C ASP A 59 -4.18 -14.30 6.06
N TRP A 60 -4.13 -14.54 7.38
CA TRP A 60 -3.30 -13.78 8.32
C TRP A 60 -1.81 -14.14 8.27
N SER A 61 -1.42 -15.25 7.63
CA SER A 61 -0.03 -15.71 7.64
C SER A 61 1.00 -14.69 7.13
N PRO A 62 0.71 -13.84 6.13
CA PRO A 62 1.68 -12.84 5.68
C PRO A 62 2.01 -11.80 6.75
N VAL A 63 1.06 -11.44 7.63
CA VAL A 63 1.31 -10.51 8.75
C VAL A 63 2.34 -11.10 9.71
N PHE A 64 2.17 -12.35 10.10
CA PHE A 64 3.11 -13.02 10.99
C PHE A 64 4.47 -13.23 10.34
N ALA A 65 4.51 -13.53 9.04
CA ALA A 65 5.76 -13.63 8.29
C ALA A 65 6.53 -12.31 8.26
N ILE A 66 5.83 -11.17 8.05
CA ILE A 66 6.40 -9.82 8.10
C ILE A 66 7.02 -9.54 9.48
N ILE A 67 6.29 -9.82 10.56
CA ILE A 67 6.79 -9.62 11.93
C ILE A 67 8.04 -10.47 12.19
N ALA A 68 8.00 -11.75 11.81
CA ALA A 68 9.14 -12.65 11.99
C ALA A 68 10.37 -12.18 11.21
N LEU A 69 10.17 -11.73 9.97
CA LEU A 69 11.25 -11.25 9.10
C LEU A 69 11.91 -9.97 9.65
N VAL A 70 11.12 -9.09 10.25
CA VAL A 70 11.62 -7.90 10.95
C VAL A 70 12.44 -8.26 12.19
N ILE A 71 11.97 -9.24 12.99
CA ILE A 71 12.73 -9.70 14.16
C ILE A 71 14.09 -10.27 13.70
N VAL A 72 14.08 -11.13 12.68
CA VAL A 72 15.31 -11.70 12.10
C VAL A 72 16.24 -10.61 11.59
N ARG A 73 15.70 -9.58 10.91
CA ARG A 73 16.46 -8.40 10.47
C ARG A 73 17.17 -7.72 11.65
N GLY A 74 16.45 -7.45 12.74
CA GLY A 74 17.01 -6.80 13.93
C GLY A 74 18.17 -7.60 14.55
N PHE A 75 18.05 -8.93 14.61
CA PHE A 75 19.15 -9.80 15.07
C PHE A 75 20.35 -9.76 14.12
N LEU A 76 20.13 -9.80 12.81
CA LEU A 76 21.21 -9.73 11.81
C LEU A 76 21.95 -8.40 11.87
N VAL A 77 21.24 -7.28 11.97
CA VAL A 77 21.83 -5.94 12.12
C VAL A 77 22.68 -5.88 13.38
N THR A 78 22.18 -6.41 14.50
CA THR A 78 22.93 -6.48 15.75
C THR A 78 24.22 -7.28 15.60
N ALA A 79 24.14 -8.48 15.01
CA ALA A 79 25.27 -9.38 14.85
C ALA A 79 26.35 -8.81 13.90
N VAL A 80 25.95 -8.11 12.84
CA VAL A 80 26.86 -7.63 11.79
C VAL A 80 27.40 -6.23 12.09
N MET A 81 26.57 -5.33 12.60
CA MET A 81 26.92 -3.92 12.78
C MET A 81 27.31 -3.58 14.23
N GLY A 82 27.19 -4.54 15.15
CA GLY A 82 27.43 -4.32 16.58
C GLY A 82 26.43 -3.36 17.24
N VAL A 83 25.32 -3.06 16.57
CA VAL A 83 24.26 -2.20 17.09
C VAL A 83 23.53 -2.95 18.21
N PRO A 84 23.30 -2.36 19.40
CA PRO A 84 22.62 -3.05 20.49
C PRO A 84 21.27 -3.66 20.09
N LEU A 85 20.97 -4.86 20.59
CA LEU A 85 19.73 -5.55 20.26
C LEU A 85 18.46 -4.70 20.52
N PRO A 86 18.32 -3.97 21.65
CA PRO A 86 17.14 -3.13 21.88
C PRO A 86 16.95 -2.07 20.79
N THR A 87 18.03 -1.44 20.32
CA THR A 87 17.96 -0.43 19.25
C THR A 87 17.61 -1.06 17.90
N SER A 88 18.15 -2.24 17.59
CA SER A 88 17.83 -2.95 16.35
C SER A 88 16.38 -3.44 16.31
N LEU A 89 15.86 -3.92 17.45
CA LEU A 89 14.45 -4.31 17.58
C LEU A 89 13.52 -3.10 17.48
N ALA A 90 13.87 -1.97 18.12
CA ALA A 90 13.10 -0.73 18.01
C ALA A 90 13.02 -0.23 16.56
N ALA A 91 14.15 -0.22 15.84
CA ALA A 91 14.17 0.12 14.42
C ALA A 91 13.28 -0.82 13.58
N GLY A 92 13.36 -2.13 13.83
CA GLY A 92 12.48 -3.09 13.17
C GLY A 92 10.99 -2.85 13.45
N MET A 93 10.63 -2.51 14.69
CA MET A 93 9.24 -2.17 15.01
C MET A 93 8.76 -0.91 14.27
N LEU A 94 9.63 0.08 14.08
CA LEU A 94 9.32 1.25 13.25
C LEU A 94 9.12 0.88 11.79
N ASP A 95 9.92 -0.05 11.23
CA ASP A 95 9.73 -0.54 9.87
C ASP A 95 8.37 -1.25 9.69
N VAL A 96 7.95 -2.04 10.69
CA VAL A 96 6.62 -2.68 10.69
C VAL A 96 5.52 -1.63 10.73
N PHE A 97 5.67 -0.64 11.60
CA PHE A 97 4.70 0.43 11.73
C PHE A 97 4.58 1.24 10.44
N ASP A 98 5.72 1.59 9.82
CA ASP A 98 5.77 2.24 8.50
C ASP A 98 5.04 1.42 7.42
N PHE A 99 5.35 0.12 7.36
CA PHE A 99 4.68 -0.79 6.45
C PHE A 99 3.16 -0.84 6.67
N VAL A 100 2.70 -0.89 7.92
CA VAL A 100 1.27 -0.86 8.26
C VAL A 100 0.63 0.44 7.81
N VAL A 101 1.28 1.59 8.03
CA VAL A 101 0.80 2.90 7.56
C VAL A 101 0.67 2.92 6.03
N ARG A 102 1.66 2.42 5.30
CA ARG A 102 1.61 2.29 3.84
C ARG A 102 0.46 1.40 3.36
N VAL A 103 0.27 0.23 3.98
CA VAL A 103 -0.82 -0.69 3.65
C VAL A 103 -2.19 -0.03 3.90
N LEU A 104 -2.35 0.65 5.04
CA LEU A 104 -3.59 1.37 5.35
C LEU A 104 -3.82 2.56 4.42
N ALA A 105 -2.76 3.25 3.99
CA ALA A 105 -2.85 4.32 2.99
C ALA A 105 -3.37 3.80 1.65
N ILE A 106 -2.86 2.66 1.15
CA ILE A 106 -3.38 1.99 -0.05
C ILE A 106 -4.86 1.60 0.15
N LEU A 107 -5.17 1.02 1.30
CA LEU A 107 -6.53 0.58 1.65
C LEU A 107 -7.52 1.75 1.63
N PHE A 108 -7.16 2.89 2.22
CA PHE A 108 -8.00 4.07 2.29
C PHE A 108 -8.12 4.76 0.92
N LEU A 109 -7.02 4.87 0.18
CA LEU A 109 -7.03 5.36 -1.21
C LEU A 109 -7.95 4.51 -2.07
N GLY A 110 -7.88 3.20 -1.91
CA GLY A 110 -8.74 2.26 -2.59
C GLY A 110 -10.21 2.43 -2.23
N ALA A 111 -10.54 2.59 -0.95
CA ALA A 111 -11.90 2.88 -0.49
C ALA A 111 -12.43 4.21 -1.05
N PHE A 112 -11.57 5.23 -1.16
CA PHE A 112 -11.90 6.48 -1.81
C PHE A 112 -12.23 6.26 -3.29
N PHE A 113 -11.42 5.52 -4.04
CA PHE A 113 -11.70 5.25 -5.46
C PHE A 113 -12.94 4.38 -5.70
N ILE A 114 -13.23 3.44 -4.80
CA ILE A 114 -14.48 2.67 -4.83
C ILE A 114 -15.69 3.61 -4.69
N SER A 115 -15.59 4.64 -3.85
CA SER A 115 -16.71 5.56 -3.58
C SER A 115 -17.09 6.45 -4.76
N ILE A 116 -16.16 6.76 -5.66
CA ILE A 116 -16.35 7.64 -6.84
C ILE A 116 -16.68 6.87 -8.14
N GLU A 117 -17.24 5.67 -8.03
CA GLU A 117 -17.71 4.82 -9.15
C GLU A 117 -16.59 4.25 -10.05
N SER A 118 -15.57 3.61 -9.47
CA SER A 118 -14.69 2.74 -10.25
C SER A 118 -15.49 1.55 -10.86
N PRO A 119 -15.24 1.12 -12.11
CA PRO A 119 -15.94 0.00 -12.74
C PRO A 119 -15.85 -1.34 -11.97
N PHE A 120 -14.82 -1.47 -11.12
CA PHE A 120 -14.52 -2.67 -10.34
C PHE A 120 -14.76 -2.49 -8.84
N ALA A 121 -15.55 -1.49 -8.44
CA ALA A 121 -16.02 -1.30 -7.07
C ALA A 121 -16.67 -2.58 -6.49
N PHE A 122 -17.27 -3.39 -7.37
CA PHE A 122 -17.97 -4.64 -7.04
C PHE A 122 -17.15 -5.92 -7.31
N SER A 123 -15.85 -5.80 -7.58
CA SER A 123 -14.96 -6.97 -7.65
C SER A 123 -14.78 -7.61 -6.27
N GLN A 124 -14.33 -8.87 -6.23
CA GLN A 124 -14.01 -9.55 -4.96
C GLN A 124 -12.96 -8.76 -4.15
N SER A 125 -11.92 -8.26 -4.82
CA SER A 125 -10.88 -7.42 -4.21
C SER A 125 -11.43 -6.06 -3.77
N GLY A 126 -12.29 -5.43 -4.58
CA GLY A 126 -12.96 -4.18 -4.23
C GLY A 126 -13.82 -4.30 -2.98
N HIS A 127 -14.68 -5.32 -2.90
CA HIS A 127 -15.51 -5.60 -1.73
C HIS A 127 -14.68 -5.86 -0.47
N MET A 128 -13.63 -6.66 -0.59
CA MET A 128 -12.71 -6.92 0.52
C MET A 128 -12.05 -5.62 1.01
N MET A 129 -11.51 -4.83 0.08
CA MET A 129 -10.86 -3.57 0.42
C MET A 129 -11.83 -2.59 1.07
N HIS A 130 -13.06 -2.47 0.54
CA HIS A 130 -14.11 -1.66 1.13
C HIS A 130 -14.46 -2.10 2.55
N ASN A 131 -14.61 -3.41 2.79
CA ASN A 131 -14.99 -3.95 4.10
C ASN A 131 -13.88 -3.74 5.14
N ILE A 132 -12.62 -3.98 4.77
CA ILE A 132 -11.48 -3.75 5.67
C ILE A 132 -11.34 -2.26 5.94
N ALA A 133 -11.41 -1.41 4.91
CA ALA A 133 -11.37 0.04 5.08
C ALA A 133 -12.51 0.53 5.98
N HIS A 134 -13.71 -0.03 5.82
CA HIS A 134 -14.86 0.33 6.65
C HIS A 134 -14.60 0.07 8.14
N PHE A 135 -13.90 -1.01 8.51
CA PHE A 135 -13.55 -1.25 9.91
C PHE A 135 -12.80 -0.07 10.53
N PHE A 136 -11.79 0.46 9.83
CA PHE A 136 -10.97 1.57 10.31
C PHE A 136 -11.64 2.93 10.13
N LEU A 137 -12.41 3.12 9.05
CA LEU A 137 -13.04 4.40 8.71
C LEU A 137 -14.41 4.58 9.36
N ALA A 138 -15.05 3.52 9.88
CA ALA A 138 -16.36 3.60 10.51
C ALA A 138 -16.48 4.69 11.59
N PRO A 139 -15.51 4.87 12.50
CA PRO A 139 -15.55 5.95 13.48
C PRO A 139 -15.61 7.34 12.84
N ILE A 140 -14.88 7.57 11.75
CA ILE A 140 -14.81 8.84 11.03
C ILE A 140 -16.09 9.05 10.19
N ARG A 141 -16.55 7.98 9.52
CA ARG A 141 -17.78 7.96 8.71
C ARG A 141 -19.03 8.30 9.51
N ARG A 142 -19.04 8.05 10.82
CA ARG A 142 -20.13 8.49 11.71
C ARG A 142 -20.32 10.01 11.68
N PHE A 143 -19.23 10.78 11.49
CA PHE A 143 -19.27 12.24 11.48
C PHE A 143 -19.38 12.82 10.07
N THR A 144 -18.67 12.24 9.09
CA THR A 144 -18.68 12.76 7.71
C THR A 144 -19.86 12.26 6.88
N GLY A 145 -20.51 11.18 7.32
CA GLY A 145 -21.42 10.39 6.49
C GLY A 145 -20.67 9.56 5.44
N TYR A 146 -21.39 8.59 4.86
CA TYR A 146 -20.90 7.77 3.75
C TYR A 146 -22.05 7.49 2.76
N ARG A 147 -21.81 7.70 1.47
CA ARG A 147 -22.74 7.38 0.38
C ARG A 147 -21.95 6.91 -0.85
N ILE A 148 -22.39 5.81 -1.45
CA ILE A 148 -21.84 5.33 -2.73
C ILE A 148 -22.22 6.34 -3.84
N GLY A 149 -21.29 6.58 -4.77
CA GLY A 149 -21.46 7.56 -5.87
C GLY A 149 -21.00 8.98 -5.52
N ARG A 150 -20.38 9.17 -4.35
CA ARG A 150 -19.76 10.43 -3.94
C ARG A 150 -18.39 10.18 -3.34
N PRO A 151 -17.43 11.12 -3.49
CA PRO A 151 -16.13 11.00 -2.87
C PRO A 151 -16.23 10.80 -1.35
N ASP A 152 -15.66 9.69 -0.86
CA ASP A 152 -15.63 9.37 0.56
C ASP A 152 -14.59 10.22 1.28
N VAL A 153 -15.03 11.36 1.81
CA VAL A 153 -14.20 12.29 2.57
C VAL A 153 -13.55 11.62 3.78
N SER A 154 -14.18 10.60 4.37
CA SER A 154 -13.62 9.89 5.52
C SER A 154 -12.31 9.17 5.18
N ALA A 155 -12.17 8.67 3.95
CA ALA A 155 -10.96 8.00 3.50
C ALA A 155 -9.79 8.98 3.36
N LEU A 156 -10.05 10.19 2.83
CA LEU A 156 -9.05 11.27 2.76
C LEU A 156 -8.64 11.73 4.15
N MET A 157 -9.61 11.93 5.06
CA MET A 157 -9.32 12.26 6.46
C MET A 157 -8.53 11.14 7.14
N GLY A 158 -8.85 9.88 6.86
CA GLY A 158 -8.12 8.72 7.35
C GLY A 158 -6.66 8.74 6.93
N ILE A 159 -6.35 9.09 5.67
CA ILE A 159 -4.97 9.22 5.18
C ILE A 159 -4.22 10.32 5.92
N VAL A 160 -4.85 11.49 6.14
CA VAL A 160 -4.24 12.59 6.89
C VAL A 160 -3.99 12.18 8.35
N LEU A 161 -4.98 11.55 9.00
CA LEU A 161 -4.85 11.05 10.38
C LEU A 161 -3.76 9.97 10.51
N LEU A 162 -3.59 9.12 9.50
CA LEU A 162 -2.47 8.17 9.45
C LEU A 162 -1.13 8.89 9.41
N GLY A 163 -0.99 9.94 8.60
CA GLY A 163 0.22 10.77 8.56
C GLY A 163 0.52 11.44 9.91
N VAL A 164 -0.50 11.97 10.58
CA VAL A 164 -0.36 12.54 11.93
C VAL A 164 0.08 11.49 12.95
N LEU A 165 -0.60 10.34 12.98
CA LEU A 165 -0.24 9.23 13.87
C LEU A 165 1.20 8.77 13.60
N HIS A 166 1.59 8.68 12.33
CA HIS A 166 2.92 8.29 11.93
C HIS A 166 3.99 9.26 12.47
N GLY A 167 3.79 10.57 12.27
CA GLY A 167 4.71 11.59 12.77
C GLY A 167 4.82 11.62 14.30
N LEU A 168 3.71 11.41 15.00
CA LEU A 168 3.72 11.31 16.47
C LEU A 168 4.53 10.10 16.94
N VAL A 169 4.38 8.95 16.30
CA VAL A 169 5.16 7.75 16.66
C VAL A 169 6.64 7.95 16.37
N LEU A 170 7.00 8.56 15.24
CA LEU A 170 8.39 8.87 14.92
C LEU A 170 9.00 9.89 15.89
N TYR A 171 8.24 10.90 16.29
CA TYR A 171 8.66 11.87 17.30
C TYR A 171 8.96 11.19 18.64
N GLN A 172 8.04 10.35 19.11
CA GLN A 172 8.22 9.61 20.36
C GLN A 172 9.40 8.64 20.27
N ALA A 173 9.56 7.94 19.14
CA ALA A 173 10.67 7.01 18.95
C ALA A 173 12.03 7.73 18.86
N GLY A 174 12.09 8.88 18.17
CA GLY A 174 13.28 9.72 18.08
C GLY A 174 13.69 10.29 19.44
N ALA A 175 12.73 10.69 20.27
CA ALA A 175 12.97 11.13 21.64
C ALA A 175 13.57 10.01 22.51
N LEU A 176 13.16 8.76 22.30
CA LEU A 176 13.65 7.60 23.05
C LEU A 176 15.02 7.10 22.58
N VAL A 177 15.31 7.14 21.28
CA VAL A 177 16.52 6.53 20.69
C VAL A 177 17.66 7.53 20.50
N ALA A 178 17.36 8.74 20.02
CA ALA A 178 18.37 9.69 19.57
C ALA A 178 18.50 10.93 20.46
N GLN A 179 17.59 11.16 21.42
CA GLN A 179 17.50 12.38 22.24
C GLN A 179 17.57 13.69 21.43
N ALA A 180 17.23 13.62 20.14
CA ALA A 180 17.36 14.71 19.16
C ALA A 180 16.17 14.66 18.18
N ALA A 181 14.95 14.62 18.72
CA ALA A 181 13.76 14.81 17.90
C ALA A 181 13.64 16.30 17.55
N GLY A 182 13.36 16.62 16.28
CA GLY A 182 12.95 17.96 15.86
C GLY A 182 11.62 18.38 16.52
N ALA A 183 11.05 19.52 16.13
CA ALA A 183 9.75 19.89 16.71
C ALA A 183 8.68 18.84 16.32
N PRO A 184 7.71 18.51 17.20
CA PRO A 184 6.66 17.54 16.88
C PRO A 184 5.88 17.89 15.61
N VAL A 185 5.70 19.20 15.38
CA VAL A 185 5.00 19.73 14.20
C VAL A 185 5.73 19.39 12.91
N ASP A 186 7.05 19.52 12.89
CA ASP A 186 7.88 19.21 11.71
C ASP A 186 7.75 17.73 11.36
N MET A 187 7.84 16.83 12.35
CA MET A 187 7.73 15.38 12.12
C MET A 187 6.34 14.95 11.65
N ILE A 188 5.29 15.63 12.13
CA ILE A 188 3.92 15.43 11.65
C ILE A 188 3.79 15.88 10.19
N LEU A 189 4.30 17.06 9.86
CA LEU A 189 4.24 17.61 8.51
C LEU A 189 5.02 16.72 7.52
N GLU A 190 6.25 16.34 7.87
CA GLU A 190 7.07 15.38 7.12
C GLU A 190 6.34 14.06 6.92
N SER A 191 5.67 13.54 7.94
CA SER A 191 4.93 12.28 7.86
C SER A 191 3.68 12.35 6.99
N ILE A 192 2.98 13.48 6.99
CA ILE A 192 1.86 13.70 6.08
C ILE A 192 2.38 13.73 4.63
N VAL A 193 3.44 14.51 4.37
CA VAL A 193 4.08 14.59 3.05
C VAL A 193 4.57 13.21 2.60
N TYR A 194 5.18 12.45 3.51
CA TYR A 194 5.64 11.09 3.27
C TYR A 194 4.52 10.13 2.83
N VAL A 195 3.37 10.13 3.52
CA VAL A 195 2.23 9.28 3.13
C VAL A 195 1.66 9.70 1.78
N ILE A 196 1.59 11.01 1.52
CA ILE A 196 1.11 11.53 0.23
C ILE A 196 2.07 11.17 -0.90
N ASP A 197 3.38 11.35 -0.70
CA ASP A 197 4.43 10.99 -1.64
C ASP A 197 4.36 9.50 -2.01
N PHE A 198 4.19 8.64 -1.00
CA PHE A 198 3.97 7.21 -1.20
C PHE A 198 2.72 6.91 -2.04
N ILE A 199 1.61 7.64 -1.84
CA ILE A 199 0.41 7.49 -2.67
C ILE A 199 0.70 7.85 -4.13
N PHE A 200 1.44 8.93 -4.40
CA PHE A 200 1.84 9.29 -5.78
C PHE A 200 2.67 8.18 -6.42
N ASP A 201 3.62 7.60 -5.69
CA ASP A 201 4.43 6.48 -6.16
C ASP A 201 3.59 5.23 -6.47
N VAL A 202 2.62 4.90 -5.61
CA VAL A 202 1.67 3.80 -5.83
C VAL A 202 0.84 4.03 -7.10
N LEU A 203 0.30 5.24 -7.27
CA LEU A 203 -0.50 5.57 -8.46
C LEU A 203 0.35 5.52 -9.74
N PHE A 204 1.58 6.03 -9.68
CA PHE A 204 2.53 5.95 -10.78
C PHE A 204 2.79 4.50 -11.20
N ILE A 205 3.16 3.63 -10.25
CA ILE A 205 3.50 2.24 -10.57
C ILE A 205 2.27 1.48 -11.07
N VAL A 206 1.09 1.72 -10.50
CA VAL A 206 -0.14 1.06 -10.95
C VAL A 206 -0.49 1.46 -12.38
N ILE A 207 -0.44 2.75 -12.71
CA ILE A 207 -0.72 3.24 -14.08
C ILE A 207 0.32 2.70 -15.06
N LEU A 208 1.60 2.72 -14.69
CA LEU A 208 2.69 2.21 -15.53
C LEU A 208 2.51 0.70 -15.81
N VAL A 209 2.27 -0.09 -14.77
CA VAL A 209 2.06 -1.55 -14.91
C VAL A 209 0.82 -1.83 -15.73
N ARG A 210 -0.30 -1.12 -15.51
CA ARG A 210 -1.51 -1.26 -16.34
C ARG A 210 -1.21 -0.96 -17.81
N ALA A 211 -0.49 0.12 -18.10
CA ALA A 211 -0.13 0.51 -19.45
C ALA A 211 0.72 -0.57 -20.14
N VAL A 212 1.77 -1.05 -19.47
CA VAL A 212 2.64 -2.13 -19.99
C VAL A 212 1.84 -3.41 -20.22
N LEU A 213 1.02 -3.83 -19.25
CA LEU A 213 0.23 -5.05 -19.38
C LEU A 213 -0.81 -4.96 -20.49
N SER A 214 -1.32 -3.76 -20.80
CA SER A 214 -2.34 -3.56 -21.84
C SER A 214 -1.88 -4.01 -23.24
N PHE A 215 -0.57 -3.99 -23.52
CA PHE A 215 0.02 -4.50 -24.76
C PHE A 215 -0.08 -6.02 -24.93
N PHE A 216 -0.37 -6.75 -23.86
CA PHE A 216 -0.40 -8.22 -23.83
C PHE A 216 -1.81 -8.81 -23.69
N ASN A 217 -2.87 -8.00 -23.87
CA ASN A 217 -4.27 -8.40 -23.73
C ASN A 217 -4.56 -9.17 -22.41
N PRO A 218 -4.41 -8.51 -21.25
CA PRO A 218 -4.49 -9.14 -19.94
C PRO A 218 -5.93 -9.53 -19.58
N ASP A 219 -6.10 -10.64 -18.87
CA ASP A 219 -7.40 -11.09 -18.38
C ASP A 219 -7.99 -10.12 -17.34
N THR A 220 -9.12 -9.49 -17.68
CA THR A 220 -9.85 -8.55 -16.82
C THR A 220 -10.54 -9.21 -15.62
N GLY A 221 -10.73 -10.54 -15.65
CA GLY A 221 -11.24 -11.32 -14.52
C GLY A 221 -10.21 -11.52 -13.41
N ASN A 222 -8.94 -11.22 -13.65
CA ASN A 222 -7.86 -11.43 -12.72
C ASN A 222 -7.86 -10.38 -11.58
N ALA A 223 -7.83 -10.84 -10.32
CA ALA A 223 -7.80 -9.98 -9.13
C ALA A 223 -6.68 -8.91 -9.13
N LEU A 224 -5.48 -9.25 -9.59
CA LEU A 224 -4.38 -8.27 -9.70
C LEU A 224 -4.69 -7.20 -10.74
N PHE A 225 -5.20 -7.60 -11.90
CA PHE A 225 -5.54 -6.66 -12.95
C PHE A 225 -6.74 -5.79 -12.56
N GLN A 226 -7.71 -6.34 -11.82
CA GLN A 226 -8.81 -5.57 -11.24
C GLN A 226 -8.32 -4.51 -10.24
N ILE A 227 -7.32 -4.83 -9.41
CA ILE A 227 -6.68 -3.83 -8.53
C ILE A 227 -6.00 -2.74 -9.39
N LEU A 228 -5.27 -3.11 -10.44
CA LEU A 228 -4.64 -2.12 -11.31
C LEU A 228 -5.68 -1.18 -11.92
N ILE A 229 -6.80 -1.71 -12.44
CA ILE A 229 -7.87 -0.88 -12.97
C ILE A 229 -8.50 -0.04 -11.86
N LEU A 230 -8.79 -0.61 -10.69
CA LEU A 230 -9.40 0.07 -9.56
C LEU A 230 -8.68 1.37 -9.17
N PHE A 231 -7.34 1.33 -9.12
CA PHE A 231 -6.53 2.48 -8.74
C PHE A 231 -6.19 3.43 -9.90
N SER A 232 -6.20 2.97 -11.15
CA SER A 232 -5.83 3.80 -12.30
C SER A 232 -7.02 4.40 -13.04
N ASP A 233 -8.15 3.70 -13.13
CA ASP A 233 -9.30 4.14 -13.95
C ASP A 233 -9.89 5.49 -13.54
N PRO A 234 -10.03 5.80 -12.24
CA PRO A 234 -10.52 7.12 -11.81
C PRO A 234 -9.66 8.28 -12.31
N ILE A 235 -8.37 8.05 -12.58
CA ILE A 235 -7.42 9.04 -13.10
C ILE A 235 -7.41 9.01 -14.64
N LEU A 236 -7.38 7.81 -15.23
CA LEU A 236 -7.27 7.63 -16.68
C LEU A 236 -8.56 7.94 -17.44
N ALA A 237 -9.73 7.65 -16.88
CA ALA A 237 -11.01 7.84 -17.57
C ALA A 237 -11.32 9.32 -17.87
N PRO A 238 -11.12 10.28 -16.94
CA PRO A 238 -11.26 11.70 -17.25
C PRO A 238 -10.31 12.16 -18.36
N ILE A 239 -9.06 11.71 -18.33
CA ILE A 239 -8.05 12.07 -19.36
C ILE A 239 -8.46 11.51 -20.72
N ARG A 240 -8.91 10.25 -20.78
CA ARG A 240 -9.42 9.63 -22.02
C ARG A 240 -10.60 10.37 -22.64
N ARG A 241 -11.47 10.97 -21.82
CA ARG A 241 -12.62 11.75 -22.30
C ARG A 241 -12.22 13.08 -22.95
N ILE A 242 -11.05 13.61 -22.60
CA ILE A 242 -10.54 14.89 -23.14
C ILE A 242 -9.69 14.66 -24.38
N LEU A 243 -9.02 13.51 -24.48
CA LEU A 243 -8.16 13.20 -25.62
C LEU A 243 -8.96 12.90 -26.89
N PRO A 244 -8.44 13.31 -28.06
CA PRO A 244 -9.02 12.90 -29.34
C PRO A 244 -8.91 11.38 -29.51
N SER A 245 -9.83 10.77 -30.26
CA SER A 245 -9.80 9.33 -30.52
C SER A 245 -8.58 8.94 -31.36
N THR A 246 -7.49 8.56 -30.70
CA THR A 246 -6.25 8.09 -31.33
C THR A 246 -6.39 6.63 -31.74
N TYR A 247 -6.64 6.37 -33.02
CA TYR A 247 -6.52 5.09 -33.78
C TYR A 247 -6.12 3.81 -32.98
N GLY A 248 -6.89 3.44 -31.96
CA GLY A 248 -6.66 2.25 -31.11
C GLY A 248 -5.55 2.33 -30.05
N ILE A 249 -4.83 3.46 -29.90
CA ILE A 249 -3.76 3.62 -28.88
C ILE A 249 -4.22 4.59 -27.79
N ASP A 250 -4.19 4.14 -26.53
CA ASP A 250 -4.53 4.95 -25.37
C ASP A 250 -3.29 5.67 -24.80
N PHE A 251 -3.19 6.98 -25.08
CA PHE A 251 -2.13 7.83 -24.53
C PHE A 251 -2.43 8.38 -23.13
N SER A 252 -3.61 8.10 -22.56
CA SER A 252 -3.96 8.59 -21.23
C SER A 252 -2.99 8.19 -20.11
N PRO A 253 -2.37 6.99 -20.11
CA PRO A 253 -1.42 6.63 -19.06
C PRO A 253 -0.17 7.49 -19.07
N LEU A 254 0.33 7.86 -20.25
CA LEU A 254 1.50 8.72 -20.38
C LEU A 254 1.22 10.11 -19.79
N ILE A 255 0.08 10.71 -20.16
CA ILE A 255 -0.32 12.03 -19.67
C ILE A 255 -0.57 11.99 -18.16
N ALA A 256 -1.24 10.97 -17.66
CA ALA A 256 -1.49 10.80 -16.23
C ALA A 256 -0.18 10.72 -15.44
N ILE A 257 0.78 9.91 -15.91
CA ILE A 257 2.10 9.79 -15.28
C ILE A 257 2.83 11.14 -15.24
N LEU A 258 2.82 11.88 -16.36
CA LEU A 258 3.46 13.20 -16.42
C LEU A 258 2.84 14.19 -15.43
N ILE A 259 1.51 14.26 -15.36
CA ILE A 259 0.80 15.14 -14.43
C ILE A 259 1.09 14.73 -12.98
N LEU A 260 0.98 13.44 -12.65
CA LEU A 260 1.24 12.93 -11.30
C LEU A 260 2.67 13.26 -10.86
N ARG A 261 3.68 12.98 -11.69
CA ARG A 261 5.09 13.25 -11.36
C ARG A 261 5.39 14.74 -11.28
N PHE A 262 4.80 15.55 -12.14
CA PHE A 262 4.93 17.00 -12.07
C PHE A 262 4.39 17.54 -10.74
N ILE A 263 3.19 17.11 -10.34
CA ILE A 263 2.57 17.51 -9.08
C ILE A 263 3.44 17.05 -7.89
N GLN A 264 3.84 15.79 -7.88
CA GLN A 264 4.64 15.21 -6.80
C GLN A 264 5.96 15.98 -6.60
N VAL A 265 6.74 16.16 -7.67
CA VAL A 265 8.06 16.79 -7.58
C VAL A 265 7.98 18.31 -7.34
N SER A 266 6.92 18.97 -7.80
CA SER A 266 6.80 20.43 -7.68
C SER A 266 6.10 20.88 -6.39
N LEU A 267 5.03 20.21 -5.97
CA LEU A 267 4.19 20.66 -4.86
C LEU A 267 4.62 20.11 -3.49
N LEU A 268 5.03 18.83 -3.39
CA LEU A 268 5.37 18.23 -2.10
C LEU A 268 6.54 18.92 -1.40
N PRO A 269 7.64 19.30 -2.09
CA PRO A 269 8.73 20.02 -1.44
C PRO A 269 8.34 21.42 -0.96
N LEU A 270 7.31 22.04 -1.54
CA LEU A 270 6.82 23.35 -1.08
C LEU A 270 6.09 23.23 0.25
N LEU A 271 5.36 22.13 0.48
CA LEU A 271 4.66 21.90 1.75
C LEU A 271 5.62 21.82 2.95
N LEU A 272 6.83 21.32 2.74
CA LEU A 272 7.86 21.22 3.78
C LEU A 272 8.60 22.54 4.05
N ARG A 273 8.36 23.59 3.25
CA ARG A 273 9.04 24.89 3.36
C ARG A 273 8.19 25.99 4.01
N ILE A 274 6.92 25.69 4.30
CA ILE A 274 5.95 26.60 4.92
C ILE A 274 6.03 26.41 6.43
#